data_AF-A0A955VHN2-F1
#
_entry.id   AF-A0A955VHN2-F1
#
_cell.length_a   1.000
_cell.length_b   1.000
_cell.length_c   1.000
_cell.angle_alpha   90.00
_cell.angle_beta   90.00
_cell.angle_gamma   90.00
#
_symmetry.space_group_name_H-M   'P 1'
#
loop_
_entity.id
_entity.type
_entity.pdbx_description
1 polymer ?
#
loop_
_entity_poly.entity_id
_entity_poly.type
_entity_poly.pdbx_seq_one_letter_code
_entity_poly.pdbx_strand_id
1 'polypeptide(L)'
;MAHSFVIPALRRDLELSDNRGAGPEQNPVMLRDADFEQTLYIDQVGARLVQELHQSRALDELLAVVGDSPGAPLTLYNYLVYFHRYHLYDDARSARYQTIAKTQSERPSAPRRLLFHEQARHLCQASGSCCGHTDIGPIPEARRKRILAVDWTPEMPWIASNDELFKTYTLADGRDVTVIQRDPETNYCRFLQPDRLCAVHRHRGYEAKPLICRQFPFVFSETPEGIAVSIQMECREYLAAKHASAPLESDREAELWQLIDQGATKHSVPQVIDIDGHASLAYADYLELEGELLATLQLPTPLGERLIAIRDRVEAARRRVVEAIGERPAYLEARSWRDKIPNLLDYSNDPKSVLAAAQRTYGELSQTTQRDYATYQEINDSFSANRVINFQKALSGLFFDFRFAAYPNRDGSVDEVLRDGLLNFLFGKEAARHETLVQGLARGMLRLLLTWSHAILLATYGCRSHLDGRDGIDAMVTVNKIFRDKNVRESFDRLHRSLAFLFFDRLELFVGGADWQTKVGRA
;
A
#
# COMPACT_ATOMS: atom_id res chain seq x y z
N MET A 1 -9.50 -24.00 -33.12
CA MET A 1 -10.15 -22.91 -33.88
C MET A 1 -9.90 -21.64 -33.11
N ALA A 2 -9.22 -20.65 -33.69
CA ALA A 2 -9.01 -19.37 -33.01
C ALA A 2 -10.37 -18.67 -32.91
N HIS A 3 -10.91 -18.56 -31.70
CA HIS A 3 -12.09 -17.73 -31.48
C HIS A 3 -11.66 -16.28 -31.71
N SER A 4 -12.13 -15.66 -32.79
CA SER A 4 -11.94 -14.23 -33.01
C SER A 4 -12.79 -13.49 -31.98
N PHE A 5 -12.14 -12.85 -31.01
CA PHE A 5 -12.81 -12.06 -29.99
C PHE A 5 -13.26 -10.73 -30.58
N VAL A 6 -14.47 -10.30 -30.23
CA VAL A 6 -14.94 -8.95 -30.52
C VAL A 6 -14.67 -8.09 -29.29
N ILE A 7 -13.90 -7.02 -29.48
CA ILE A 7 -13.62 -6.02 -28.46
C ILE A 7 -14.72 -4.95 -28.53
N PRO A 8 -15.36 -4.59 -27.41
CA PRO A 8 -16.40 -3.58 -27.39
C PRO A 8 -15.84 -2.19 -27.77
N ALA A 9 -16.72 -1.33 -28.26
CA ALA A 9 -16.42 0.08 -28.48
C ALA A 9 -16.02 0.77 -27.16
N LEU A 10 -15.26 1.85 -27.23
CA LEU A 10 -15.08 2.81 -26.14
C LEU A 10 -16.28 3.76 -26.07
N ARG A 11 -16.52 4.34 -24.89
CA ARG A 11 -17.56 5.35 -24.70
C ARG A 11 -17.29 6.59 -25.56
N ARG A 12 -18.38 7.24 -25.99
CA ARG A 12 -18.35 8.35 -26.95
C ARG A 12 -17.98 9.71 -26.34
N ASP A 13 -18.00 9.82 -25.02
CA ASP A 13 -17.70 11.01 -24.24
C ASP A 13 -16.21 11.20 -23.95
N LEU A 14 -15.35 10.32 -24.47
CA LEU A 14 -13.91 10.40 -24.31
C LEU A 14 -13.30 11.38 -25.33
N GLU A 15 -12.45 12.29 -24.85
CA GLU A 15 -11.82 13.32 -25.67
C GLU A 15 -10.31 13.12 -25.78
N LEU A 16 -9.77 13.01 -26.99
CA LEU A 16 -8.34 13.03 -27.25
C LEU A 16 -7.86 14.47 -27.50
N SER A 17 -6.73 14.82 -26.90
CA SER A 17 -6.07 16.11 -27.15
C SER A 17 -4.55 15.99 -27.07
N ASP A 18 -3.83 16.82 -27.83
CA ASP A 18 -2.37 16.86 -27.78
C ASP A 18 -1.89 17.56 -26.51
N ASN A 19 -0.96 16.94 -25.77
CA ASN A 19 -0.30 17.59 -24.64
C ASN A 19 0.79 18.56 -25.13
N ARG A 20 0.40 19.75 -25.59
CA ARG A 20 1.31 20.79 -26.12
C ARG A 20 2.35 21.31 -25.11
N GLY A 21 2.26 20.90 -23.84
CA GLY A 21 3.20 21.30 -22.78
C GLY A 21 4.34 20.31 -22.52
N ALA A 22 4.30 19.10 -23.08
CA ALA A 22 5.36 18.11 -22.90
C ALA A 22 6.47 18.29 -23.95
N GLY A 23 7.73 18.05 -23.57
CA GLY A 23 8.86 18.12 -24.48
C GLY A 23 8.71 17.18 -25.71
N PRO A 24 9.37 17.48 -26.83
CA PRO A 24 9.17 16.81 -28.12
C PRO A 24 9.47 15.30 -28.10
N GLU A 25 10.24 14.81 -27.14
CA GLU A 25 10.64 13.40 -27.07
C GLU A 25 9.62 12.47 -26.40
N GLN A 26 8.55 12.98 -25.78
CA GLN A 26 7.53 12.13 -25.14
C GLN A 26 6.09 12.39 -25.59
N ASN A 27 5.81 13.57 -26.15
CA ASN A 27 4.52 14.06 -26.66
C ASN A 27 3.31 13.13 -26.41
N PRO A 28 2.92 12.90 -25.12
CA PRO A 28 1.87 11.96 -24.80
C PRO A 28 0.54 12.55 -25.22
N VAL A 29 -0.36 11.72 -25.74
CA VAL A 29 -1.72 12.13 -26.05
C VAL A 29 -2.53 12.07 -24.76
N MET A 30 -3.27 13.14 -24.49
CA MET A 30 -4.13 13.25 -23.32
C MET A 30 -5.51 12.72 -23.69
N LEU A 31 -5.97 11.68 -22.99
CA LEU A 31 -7.32 11.14 -23.06
C LEU A 31 -8.10 11.62 -21.84
N ARG A 32 -9.07 12.51 -22.07
CA ARG A 32 -9.90 13.09 -21.02
C ARG A 32 -11.23 12.36 -20.95
N ASP A 33 -11.63 12.07 -19.72
CA ASP A 33 -12.91 11.49 -19.36
C ASP A 33 -13.66 12.50 -18.50
N ALA A 34 -14.61 13.21 -19.11
CA ALA A 34 -15.31 14.31 -18.46
C ALA A 34 -16.23 13.81 -17.34
N ASP A 35 -16.83 12.64 -17.49
CA ASP A 35 -17.74 12.04 -16.53
C ASP A 35 -17.07 11.73 -15.18
N PHE A 36 -15.76 11.40 -15.22
CA PHE A 36 -14.98 11.06 -14.02
C PHE A 36 -13.92 12.09 -13.64
N GLU A 37 -13.91 13.24 -14.32
CA GLU A 37 -12.86 14.27 -14.20
C GLU A 37 -11.44 13.68 -14.29
N GLN A 38 -11.29 12.61 -15.07
CA GLN A 38 -10.05 11.86 -15.17
C GLN A 38 -9.27 12.27 -16.42
N THR A 39 -7.96 12.31 -16.28
CA THR A 39 -7.02 12.52 -17.39
C THR A 39 -6.03 11.38 -17.44
N LEU A 40 -5.97 10.70 -18.57
CA LEU A 40 -5.06 9.60 -18.85
C LEU A 40 -4.03 10.06 -19.89
N TYR A 41 -2.79 9.62 -19.74
CA TYR A 41 -1.73 9.88 -20.71
C TYR A 41 -1.41 8.58 -21.44
N ILE A 42 -1.57 8.58 -22.76
CA ILE A 42 -1.32 7.44 -23.63
C ILE A 42 -0.34 7.83 -24.73
N ASP A 43 0.37 6.85 -25.29
CA ASP A 43 1.23 7.10 -26.45
C ASP A 43 0.39 7.16 -27.75
N GLN A 44 1.07 7.32 -28.88
CA GLN A 44 0.44 7.38 -30.20
C GLN A 44 -0.25 6.06 -30.61
N VAL A 45 0.22 4.91 -30.13
CA VAL A 45 -0.45 3.62 -30.34
C VAL A 45 -1.77 3.60 -29.58
N GLY A 46 -1.76 4.03 -28.32
CA GLY A 46 -2.96 4.16 -27.50
C GLY A 46 -3.98 5.10 -28.15
N ALA A 47 -3.55 6.25 -28.65
CA ALA A 47 -4.43 7.21 -29.33
C ALA A 47 -5.08 6.62 -30.60
N ARG A 48 -4.33 5.87 -31.42
CA ARG A 48 -4.89 5.15 -32.57
C ARG A 48 -5.90 4.08 -32.15
N LEU A 49 -5.62 3.34 -31.08
CA LEU A 49 -6.58 2.35 -30.56
C LEU A 49 -7.87 3.02 -30.07
N VAL A 50 -7.79 4.17 -29.42
CA VAL A 50 -8.97 4.95 -29.03
C VAL A 50 -9.79 5.36 -30.25
N GLN A 51 -9.13 5.84 -31.31
CA GLN A 51 -9.79 6.19 -32.57
C GLN A 51 -10.45 4.98 -33.24
N GLU A 52 -9.81 3.81 -33.25
CA GLU A 52 -10.34 2.61 -33.90
C GLU A 52 -11.47 1.94 -33.13
N LEU A 53 -11.48 2.09 -31.80
CA LEU A 53 -12.50 1.56 -30.90
C LEU A 53 -13.71 2.50 -30.73
N HIS A 54 -13.97 3.45 -31.63
CA HIS A 54 -15.27 4.15 -31.66
C HIS A 54 -16.45 3.22 -31.96
N GLN A 55 -16.16 2.01 -32.44
CA GLN A 55 -17.07 0.89 -32.65
C GLN A 55 -16.40 -0.41 -32.24
N SER A 56 -17.18 -1.48 -32.04
CA SER A 56 -16.64 -2.79 -31.71
C SER A 56 -15.78 -3.33 -32.86
N ARG A 57 -14.64 -3.95 -32.54
CA ARG A 57 -13.65 -4.44 -33.51
C ARG A 57 -13.24 -5.87 -33.23
N ALA A 58 -12.86 -6.62 -34.27
CA ALA A 58 -12.27 -7.94 -34.07
C ALA A 58 -10.84 -7.80 -33.55
N LEU A 59 -10.39 -8.75 -32.72
CA LEU A 59 -9.05 -8.70 -32.12
C LEU A 59 -7.93 -8.61 -33.16
N ASP A 60 -8.03 -9.35 -34.27
CA ASP A 60 -7.00 -9.36 -35.30
C ASP A 60 -6.94 -8.03 -36.09
N GLU A 61 -8.04 -7.29 -36.18
CA GLU A 61 -8.04 -5.94 -36.76
C GLU A 61 -7.25 -4.96 -35.88
N LEU A 62 -7.42 -5.04 -34.56
CA LEU A 62 -6.69 -4.20 -33.61
C LEU A 62 -5.20 -4.54 -33.52
N LEU A 63 -4.83 -5.81 -33.73
CA LEU A 63 -3.42 -6.20 -33.83
C LEU A 63 -2.75 -5.48 -35.00
N ALA A 64 -3.44 -5.33 -36.14
CA ALA A 64 -2.92 -4.58 -37.29
C ALA A 64 -2.70 -3.07 -36.98
N VAL A 65 -3.49 -2.49 -36.06
CA VAL A 65 -3.36 -1.08 -35.62
C VAL A 65 -2.09 -0.87 -34.77
N VAL A 66 -1.74 -1.86 -33.95
CA VAL A 66 -0.52 -1.83 -33.13
C VAL A 66 0.72 -2.13 -33.99
N GLY A 67 0.58 -2.91 -35.05
CA GLY A 67 1.61 -3.25 -36.03
C GLY A 67 2.18 -4.66 -35.86
N ASP A 68 3.15 -5.04 -36.70
CA ASP A 68 3.63 -6.44 -36.82
C ASP A 68 4.83 -6.79 -35.91
N SER A 69 5.14 -5.95 -34.91
CA SER A 69 6.27 -6.24 -34.02
C SER A 69 6.01 -7.49 -33.15
N PRO A 70 7.05 -8.26 -32.76
CA PRO A 70 6.88 -9.38 -31.83
C PRO A 70 6.23 -8.99 -30.49
N GLY A 71 6.30 -7.72 -30.10
CA GLY A 71 5.67 -7.19 -28.88
C GLY A 71 4.22 -6.72 -29.06
N ALA A 72 3.70 -6.63 -30.29
CA ALA A 72 2.40 -6.06 -30.58
C ALA A 72 1.23 -6.72 -29.84
N PRO A 73 1.16 -8.06 -29.71
CA PRO A 73 0.10 -8.69 -28.92
C PRO A 73 0.13 -8.29 -27.44
N LEU A 74 1.31 -8.19 -26.84
CA LEU A 74 1.44 -7.75 -25.45
C LEU A 74 1.06 -6.27 -25.28
N THR A 75 1.48 -5.41 -26.22
CA THR A 75 1.08 -4.00 -26.24
C THR A 75 -0.44 -3.86 -26.35
N LEU A 76 -1.08 -4.58 -27.28
CA LEU A 76 -2.53 -4.54 -27.42
C LEU A 76 -3.23 -5.03 -26.15
N TYR A 77 -2.84 -6.20 -25.63
CA TYR A 77 -3.39 -6.75 -24.39
C TYR A 77 -3.29 -5.75 -23.22
N ASN A 78 -2.15 -5.08 -23.07
CA ASN A 78 -1.95 -4.07 -22.04
C ASN A 78 -2.91 -2.88 -22.22
N TYR A 79 -3.12 -2.39 -23.45
CA TYR A 79 -4.10 -1.34 -23.71
C TYR A 79 -5.53 -1.78 -23.45
N LEU A 80 -5.92 -2.99 -23.83
CA LEU A 80 -7.26 -3.51 -23.57
C LEU A 80 -7.52 -3.65 -22.07
N VAL A 81 -6.55 -4.14 -21.30
CA VAL A 81 -6.63 -4.19 -19.83
C VAL A 81 -6.65 -2.78 -19.24
N TYR A 82 -5.88 -1.85 -19.79
CA TYR A 82 -5.83 -0.45 -19.34
C TYR A 82 -7.18 0.24 -19.56
N PHE A 83 -7.76 0.18 -20.77
CA PHE A 83 -9.07 0.75 -21.08
C PHE A 83 -10.18 0.11 -20.27
N HIS A 84 -10.13 -1.21 -20.08
CA HIS A 84 -11.05 -1.92 -19.20
C HIS A 84 -10.95 -1.36 -17.78
N ARG A 85 -9.75 -1.34 -17.21
CA ARG A 85 -9.50 -0.87 -15.84
C ARG A 85 -10.04 0.54 -15.59
N TYR A 86 -9.93 1.44 -16.56
CA TYR A 86 -10.44 2.81 -16.44
C TYR A 86 -11.89 2.99 -16.90
N HIS A 87 -12.65 1.91 -17.08
CA HIS A 87 -14.08 1.96 -17.41
C HIS A 87 -14.37 2.76 -18.69
N LEU A 88 -13.50 2.60 -19.69
CA LEU A 88 -13.58 3.37 -20.94
C LEU A 88 -14.43 2.68 -22.00
N TYR A 89 -14.82 1.41 -21.81
CA TYR A 89 -15.65 0.68 -22.76
C TYR A 89 -17.12 1.10 -22.69
N ASP A 90 -17.82 1.05 -23.81
CA ASP A 90 -19.28 1.16 -23.89
C ASP A 90 -19.89 -0.23 -23.59
N ASP A 91 -19.83 -0.63 -22.32
CA ASP A 91 -20.32 -1.91 -21.84
C ASP A 91 -21.10 -1.79 -20.51
N ALA A 92 -21.77 -2.88 -20.13
CA ALA A 92 -22.61 -2.91 -18.93
C ALA A 92 -21.81 -2.58 -17.64
N ARG A 93 -20.53 -2.94 -17.60
CA ARG A 93 -19.65 -2.67 -16.46
C ARG A 93 -19.39 -1.16 -16.33
N SER A 94 -19.01 -0.50 -17.41
CA SER A 94 -18.70 0.92 -17.42
C SER A 94 -19.96 1.76 -17.19
N ALA A 95 -21.10 1.36 -17.75
CA ALA A 95 -22.40 1.97 -17.47
C ALA A 95 -22.79 1.88 -15.98
N ARG A 96 -22.55 0.72 -15.34
CA ARG A 96 -22.74 0.54 -13.90
C ARG A 96 -21.81 1.45 -13.10
N TYR A 97 -20.52 1.51 -13.48
CA TYR A 97 -19.54 2.37 -12.81
C TYR A 97 -19.92 3.86 -12.88
N GLN A 98 -20.34 4.35 -14.06
CA GLN A 98 -20.89 5.71 -14.25
C GLN A 98 -22.10 5.96 -13.35
N THR A 99 -23.01 4.99 -13.28
CA THR A 99 -24.21 5.10 -12.43
C THR A 99 -23.83 5.26 -10.95
N ILE A 100 -22.88 4.46 -10.46
CA ILE A 100 -22.40 4.55 -9.07
C ILE A 100 -21.74 5.90 -8.82
N ALA A 101 -20.78 6.29 -9.67
CA ALA A 101 -20.04 7.53 -9.47
C ALA A 101 -20.94 8.77 -9.52
N LYS A 102 -21.88 8.80 -10.48
CA LYS A 102 -22.87 9.88 -10.57
C LYS A 102 -23.77 9.95 -9.33
N THR A 103 -24.28 8.81 -8.88
CA THR A 103 -25.11 8.76 -7.66
C THR A 103 -24.35 9.26 -6.44
N GLN A 104 -23.04 9.03 -6.38
CA GLN A 104 -22.20 9.46 -5.26
C GLN A 104 -21.79 10.93 -5.35
N SER A 105 -21.50 11.44 -6.54
CA SER A 105 -21.18 12.87 -6.73
C SER A 105 -22.38 13.77 -6.45
N GLU A 106 -23.60 13.27 -6.69
CA GLU A 106 -24.85 13.94 -6.35
C GLU A 106 -25.21 13.83 -4.85
N ARG A 107 -24.54 12.96 -4.09
CA ARG A 107 -24.80 12.81 -2.64
C ARG A 107 -24.31 14.06 -1.91
N PRO A 108 -25.14 14.68 -1.04
CA PRO A 108 -24.70 15.80 -0.22
C PRO A 108 -23.46 15.42 0.58
N SER A 109 -22.52 16.35 0.72
CA SER A 109 -21.36 16.14 1.58
C SER A 109 -21.85 15.78 2.99
N ALA A 110 -21.43 14.63 3.48
CA ALA A 110 -21.73 14.23 4.85
C ALA A 110 -21.16 15.30 5.82
N PRO A 111 -21.80 15.52 6.99
CA PRO A 111 -21.23 16.37 8.01
C PRO A 111 -19.81 15.90 8.36
N ARG A 112 -18.89 16.86 8.56
CA ARG A 112 -17.52 16.57 9.01
C ARG A 112 -17.60 15.87 10.37
N ARG A 113 -17.45 14.54 10.39
CA ARG A 113 -17.33 13.70 11.59
C ARG A 113 -16.06 12.86 11.52
N LEU A 114 -15.46 12.58 12.67
CA LEU A 114 -14.41 11.56 12.77
C LEU A 114 -15.05 10.19 12.95
N LEU A 115 -14.46 9.19 12.31
CA LEU A 115 -14.87 7.80 12.45
C LEU A 115 -13.77 7.06 13.20
N PHE A 116 -14.15 6.31 14.24
CA PHE A 116 -13.23 5.53 15.07
C PHE A 116 -13.62 4.06 15.06
N HIS A 117 -12.61 3.20 15.16
CA HIS A 117 -12.82 1.81 15.53
C HIS A 117 -12.78 1.69 17.06
N GLU A 118 -13.69 0.94 17.66
CA GLU A 118 -13.82 0.79 19.12
C GLU A 118 -12.54 0.28 19.81
N GLN A 119 -11.72 -0.47 19.07
CA GLN A 119 -10.44 -1.02 19.54
C GLN A 119 -9.23 -0.13 19.26
N ALA A 120 -9.39 0.96 18.48
CA ALA A 120 -8.29 1.88 18.20
C ALA A 120 -7.95 2.64 19.48
N ARG A 121 -6.69 2.50 19.92
CA ARG A 121 -6.18 2.93 21.22
C ARG A 121 -4.71 3.32 21.08
N HIS A 122 -4.35 4.52 21.50
CA HIS A 122 -2.96 4.93 21.57
C HIS A 122 -2.76 6.15 22.49
N LEU A 123 -1.84 6.02 23.45
CA LEU A 123 -1.28 7.12 24.23
C LEU A 123 0.24 7.16 24.09
N CYS A 124 0.79 8.30 23.67
CA CYS A 124 2.23 8.46 23.51
C CYS A 124 2.97 8.20 24.84
N GLN A 125 3.92 7.26 24.83
CA GLN A 125 4.71 6.88 26.01
C GLN A 125 5.99 7.70 26.20
N ALA A 126 6.20 8.75 25.39
CA ALA A 126 7.38 9.60 25.44
C ALA A 126 8.73 8.84 25.43
N SER A 127 8.77 7.67 24.80
CA SER A 127 9.95 6.78 24.82
C SER A 127 11.08 7.18 23.87
N GLY A 128 10.88 8.22 23.05
CA GLY A 128 11.84 8.63 22.01
C GLY A 128 12.00 7.64 20.85
N SER A 129 11.35 6.48 20.90
CA SER A 129 11.66 5.38 20.00
C SER A 129 11.27 5.61 18.53
N CYS A 130 10.15 6.33 18.31
CA CYS A 130 9.77 6.80 16.97
C CYS A 130 10.72 7.90 16.46
N CYS A 131 11.31 8.70 17.35
CA CYS A 131 12.28 9.74 17.00
C CYS A 131 13.66 9.15 16.67
N GLY A 132 14.01 7.97 17.20
CA GLY A 132 15.30 7.34 16.95
C GLY A 132 15.44 6.67 15.58
N HIS A 133 14.35 6.37 14.89
CA HIS A 133 14.40 5.42 13.77
C HIS A 133 13.66 5.87 12.51
N THR A 134 13.04 7.05 12.50
CA THR A 134 12.18 7.53 11.42
C THR A 134 12.69 8.88 10.93
N ASP A 135 12.82 9.03 9.62
CA ASP A 135 13.09 10.33 9.00
C ASP A 135 11.84 11.21 9.13
N ILE A 136 11.99 12.41 9.66
CA ILE A 136 10.87 13.30 9.94
C ILE A 136 10.79 14.36 8.84
N GLY A 137 9.88 14.16 7.90
CA GLY A 137 9.58 15.11 6.84
C GLY A 137 8.62 14.56 5.79
N PRO A 138 8.34 15.34 4.72
CA PRO A 138 8.87 16.67 4.48
C PRO A 138 8.36 17.72 5.48
N ILE A 139 9.22 18.68 5.85
CA ILE A 139 8.90 19.81 6.72
C ILE A 139 8.62 21.05 5.85
N PRO A 140 7.43 21.64 5.92
CA PRO A 140 7.13 22.88 5.20
C PRO A 140 8.07 24.01 5.59
N GLU A 141 8.52 24.81 4.61
CA GLU A 141 9.51 25.87 4.82
C GLU A 141 9.08 26.90 5.88
N ALA A 142 7.80 27.29 5.89
CA ALA A 142 7.26 28.18 6.93
C ALA A 142 7.44 27.63 8.34
N ARG A 143 7.39 26.30 8.51
CA ARG A 143 7.59 25.64 9.81
C ARG A 143 9.07 25.48 10.14
N ARG A 144 9.91 25.16 9.15
CA ARG A 144 11.38 25.18 9.28
C ARG A 144 11.86 26.54 9.79
N LYS A 145 11.41 27.64 9.19
CA LYS A 145 11.75 29.01 9.62
C LYS A 145 11.39 29.29 11.08
N ARG A 146 10.23 28.83 11.56
CA ARG A 146 9.82 29.00 12.97
C ARG A 146 10.72 28.24 13.94
N ILE A 147 11.18 27.04 13.55
CA ILE A 147 12.07 26.23 14.37
C ILE A 147 13.47 26.85 14.42
N LEU A 148 13.98 27.33 13.28
CA LEU A 148 15.28 27.99 13.17
C LEU A 148 15.36 29.35 13.88
N ALA A 149 14.22 30.00 14.13
CA ALA A 149 14.15 31.28 14.84
C ALA A 149 14.42 31.19 16.35
N VAL A 150 14.45 29.98 16.90
CA VAL A 150 14.83 29.72 18.30
C VAL A 150 16.28 29.29 18.32
N ASP A 151 17.15 29.98 19.06
CA ASP A 151 18.50 29.46 19.32
C ASP A 151 18.40 28.20 20.18
N TRP A 152 18.74 27.05 19.61
CA TRP A 152 18.72 25.75 20.29
C TRP A 152 20.08 25.35 20.84
N THR A 153 21.14 26.12 20.56
CA THR A 153 22.50 25.77 21.00
C THR A 153 22.64 25.68 22.54
N PRO A 154 21.93 26.47 23.37
CA PRO A 154 21.97 26.30 24.83
C PRO A 154 21.31 25.00 25.31
N GLU A 155 20.25 24.54 24.64
CA GLU A 155 19.49 23.36 25.02
C GLU A 155 19.97 22.07 24.35
N MET A 156 20.75 22.18 23.27
CA MET A 156 21.24 21.07 22.45
C MET A 156 22.75 21.20 22.24
N PRO A 157 23.59 20.89 23.25
CA PRO A 157 25.04 21.13 23.20
C PRO A 157 25.80 20.32 22.14
N TRP A 158 25.13 19.39 21.45
CA TRP A 158 25.69 18.59 20.35
C TRP A 158 25.50 19.22 18.96
N ILE A 159 24.85 20.39 18.86
CA ILE A 159 24.80 21.19 17.62
C ILE A 159 25.65 22.44 17.82
N ALA A 160 26.45 22.82 16.81
CA ALA A 160 27.18 24.09 16.84
C ALA A 160 26.30 25.24 16.34
N SER A 161 25.31 24.93 15.49
CA SER A 161 24.33 25.90 14.99
C SER A 161 23.01 25.25 14.59
N ASN A 162 21.97 26.08 14.47
CA ASN A 162 20.65 25.65 13.98
C ASN A 162 20.64 25.13 12.53
N ASP A 163 21.64 25.48 11.72
CA ASP A 163 21.72 25.03 10.32
C ASP A 163 21.91 23.51 10.22
N GLU A 164 22.36 22.86 11.29
CA GLU A 164 22.50 21.39 11.40
C GLU A 164 21.19 20.65 11.73
N LEU A 165 20.07 21.37 11.90
CA LEU A 165 18.80 20.77 12.30
C LEU A 165 18.02 20.17 11.12
N PHE A 166 18.34 20.58 9.89
CA PHE A 166 17.58 20.20 8.70
C PHE A 166 18.50 19.83 7.54
N LYS A 167 18.06 18.85 6.75
CA LYS A 167 18.70 18.47 5.49
C LYS A 167 17.69 18.54 4.35
N THR A 168 18.10 19.11 3.22
CA THR A 168 17.30 19.12 1.99
C THR A 168 17.83 18.09 1.02
N TYR A 169 16.91 17.34 0.40
CA TYR A 169 17.18 16.39 -0.66
C TYR A 169 16.46 16.84 -1.92
N THR A 170 17.12 16.77 -3.07
CA THR A 170 16.45 16.91 -4.37
C THR A 170 15.96 15.55 -4.83
N LEU A 171 14.65 15.39 -5.01
CA LEU A 171 14.04 14.18 -5.52
C LEU A 171 14.35 13.98 -7.01
N ALA A 172 14.15 12.76 -7.51
CA ALA A 172 14.37 12.42 -8.93
C ALA A 172 13.52 13.25 -9.91
N ASP A 173 12.41 13.83 -9.45
CA ASP A 173 11.56 14.73 -10.24
C ASP A 173 11.99 16.22 -10.11
N GLY A 174 13.15 16.50 -9.52
CA GLY A 174 13.71 17.84 -9.34
C GLY A 174 13.14 18.63 -8.17
N ARG A 175 12.18 18.10 -7.41
CA ARG A 175 11.62 18.80 -6.25
C ARG A 175 12.52 18.67 -5.03
N ASP A 176 12.73 19.77 -4.31
CA ASP A 176 13.41 19.75 -3.03
C ASP A 176 12.47 19.36 -1.88
N VAL A 177 12.92 18.44 -1.04
CA VAL A 177 12.26 18.04 0.21
C VAL A 177 13.19 18.25 1.39
N THR A 178 12.71 19.00 2.39
CA THR A 178 13.45 19.22 3.62
C THR A 178 12.97 18.29 4.72
N VAL A 179 13.88 17.63 5.41
CA VAL A 179 13.60 16.76 6.56
C VAL A 179 14.41 17.22 7.77
N ILE A 180 14.02 16.80 8.97
CA ILE A 180 14.85 16.96 10.17
C ILE A 180 16.08 16.08 10.03
N GLN A 181 17.26 16.66 10.23
CA GLN A 181 18.52 15.94 10.18
C GLN A 181 18.59 14.89 11.30
N ARG A 182 19.33 13.81 11.02
CA ARG A 182 19.65 12.79 12.02
C ARG A 182 21.05 13.04 12.56
N ASP A 183 21.22 12.77 13.82
CA ASP A 183 22.50 12.78 14.49
C ASP A 183 23.44 11.74 13.85
N PRO A 184 24.66 12.11 13.44
CA PRO A 184 25.53 11.21 12.68
C PRO A 184 26.07 10.05 13.53
N GLU A 185 26.14 10.18 14.85
CA GLU A 185 26.69 9.13 15.74
C GLU A 185 25.61 8.12 16.14
N THR A 186 24.44 8.62 16.56
CA THR A 186 23.33 7.79 17.06
C THR A 186 22.32 7.43 15.98
N ASN A 187 22.34 8.15 14.86
CA ASN A 187 21.32 8.12 13.83
C ASN A 187 19.92 8.46 14.36
N TYR A 188 19.79 9.19 15.47
CA TYR A 188 18.48 9.60 16.00
C TYR A 188 18.07 10.96 15.45
N CYS A 189 16.79 11.33 15.54
CA CYS A 189 16.34 12.70 15.25
C CYS A 189 17.20 13.69 16.05
N ARG A 190 17.73 14.72 15.39
CA ARG A 190 18.65 15.70 16.02
C ARG A 190 18.09 16.37 17.27
N PHE A 191 16.75 16.50 17.36
CA PHE A 191 16.06 17.07 18.52
C PHE A 191 15.85 16.10 19.69
N LEU A 192 16.17 14.80 19.56
CA LEU A 192 15.96 13.84 20.63
C LEU A 192 17.02 14.02 21.72
N GLN A 193 16.58 14.26 22.95
CA GLN A 193 17.46 14.44 24.11
C GLN A 193 17.74 13.12 24.85
N PRO A 194 18.76 13.08 25.74
CA PRO A 194 19.07 11.90 26.55
C PRO A 194 17.91 11.39 27.43
N ASP A 195 16.99 12.27 27.83
CA ASP A 195 15.78 11.94 28.60
C ASP A 195 14.64 11.37 27.74
N ARG A 196 14.89 11.16 26.43
CA ARG A 196 13.96 10.65 25.41
C ARG A 196 12.84 11.61 25.01
N LEU A 197 12.85 12.85 25.51
CA LEU A 197 11.98 13.90 25.02
C LEU A 197 12.63 14.64 23.85
N CYS A 198 11.79 15.16 22.96
CA CYS A 198 12.24 16.10 21.93
C CYS A 198 12.52 17.45 22.59
N ALA A 199 13.59 18.15 22.21
CA ALA A 199 13.92 19.48 22.74
C ALA A 199 12.78 20.49 22.56
N VAL A 200 12.08 20.42 21.41
CA VAL A 200 10.88 21.24 21.18
C VAL A 200 9.80 20.94 22.23
N HIS A 201 9.55 19.66 22.50
CA HIS A 201 8.57 19.25 23.49
C HIS A 201 8.98 19.68 24.91
N ARG A 202 10.24 19.44 25.28
CA ARG A 202 10.76 19.71 26.62
C ARG A 202 10.74 21.20 26.95
N HIS A 203 11.19 22.04 26.03
CA HIS A 203 11.40 23.47 26.31
C HIS A 203 10.24 24.35 25.88
N ARG A 204 9.42 23.92 24.91
CA ARG A 204 8.34 24.73 24.32
C ARG A 204 6.96 24.06 24.39
N GLY A 205 6.86 22.86 24.97
CA GLY A 205 5.61 22.11 25.12
C GLY A 205 5.21 21.33 23.87
N TYR A 206 4.22 20.45 24.03
CA TYR A 206 3.74 19.55 22.97
C TYR A 206 3.27 20.32 21.72
N GLU A 207 2.53 21.42 21.91
CA GLU A 207 1.95 22.23 20.83
C GLU A 207 2.99 22.87 19.90
N ALA A 208 4.22 23.09 20.38
CA ALA A 208 5.31 23.63 19.58
C ALA A 208 5.90 22.62 18.59
N LYS A 209 5.63 21.32 18.77
CA LYS A 209 6.15 20.27 17.88
C LYS A 209 5.69 20.47 16.44
N PRO A 210 6.47 20.03 15.45
CA PRO A 210 6.02 20.02 14.06
C PRO A 210 4.71 19.25 13.89
N LEU A 211 3.84 19.69 12.99
CA LEU A 211 2.51 19.08 12.80
C LEU A 211 2.62 17.58 12.52
N ILE A 212 3.58 17.17 11.66
CA ILE A 212 3.86 15.75 11.39
C ILE A 212 4.22 14.96 12.67
N CYS A 213 4.91 15.57 13.62
CA CYS A 213 5.28 14.94 14.90
C CYS A 213 4.13 14.88 15.91
N ARG A 214 3.11 15.73 15.75
CA ARG A 214 1.87 15.70 16.56
C ARG A 214 0.82 14.78 15.94
N GLN A 215 0.73 14.79 14.62
CA GLN A 215 -0.08 13.87 13.84
C GLN A 215 0.31 12.42 14.13
N PHE A 216 1.60 12.09 14.23
CA PHE A 216 2.00 10.71 14.54
C PHE A 216 1.42 10.23 15.89
N PRO A 217 0.77 9.05 15.94
CA PRO A 217 0.71 8.01 14.89
C PRO A 217 -0.58 7.99 14.07
N PHE A 218 -1.39 9.04 14.10
CA PHE A 218 -2.68 9.08 13.44
C PHE A 218 -2.58 9.13 11.92
N VAL A 219 -3.38 8.28 11.28
CA VAL A 219 -3.62 8.27 9.85
C VAL A 219 -5.05 8.74 9.63
N PHE A 220 -5.21 9.78 8.83
CA PHE A 220 -6.52 10.33 8.46
C PHE A 220 -6.87 9.87 7.05
N SER A 221 -8.00 9.19 6.90
CA SER A 221 -8.53 8.78 5.60
C SER A 221 -9.87 9.46 5.35
N GLU A 222 -9.92 10.35 4.37
CA GLU A 222 -11.12 11.04 3.93
C GLU A 222 -12.01 10.09 3.15
N THR A 223 -13.26 9.96 3.60
CA THR A 223 -14.25 9.08 3.00
C THR A 223 -15.56 9.85 2.78
N PRO A 224 -16.49 9.30 1.96
CA PRO A 224 -17.83 9.86 1.82
C PRO A 224 -18.62 10.03 3.12
N GLU A 225 -18.26 9.33 4.21
CA GLU A 225 -18.99 9.37 5.50
C GLU A 225 -18.31 10.20 6.60
N GLY A 226 -17.08 10.66 6.36
CA GLY A 226 -16.28 11.37 7.35
C GLY A 226 -14.78 11.10 7.21
N ILE A 227 -14.03 11.35 8.27
CA ILE A 227 -12.59 11.09 8.31
C ILE A 227 -12.34 9.89 9.22
N ALA A 228 -11.98 8.75 8.64
CA ALA A 228 -11.55 7.60 9.42
C ALA A 228 -10.19 7.87 10.06
N VAL A 229 -10.10 7.66 11.38
CA VAL A 229 -8.88 7.82 12.16
C VAL A 229 -8.34 6.45 12.54
N SER A 230 -7.18 6.10 12.01
CA SER A 230 -6.46 4.87 12.38
C SER A 230 -5.05 5.17 12.91
N ILE A 231 -4.36 4.13 13.36
CA ILE A 231 -3.02 4.21 13.96
C ILE A 231 -2.00 3.55 13.05
N GLN A 232 -0.94 4.27 12.75
CA GLN A 232 0.25 3.74 12.12
C GLN A 232 1.03 2.85 13.08
N MET A 233 1.21 1.58 12.73
CA MET A 233 1.92 0.58 13.52
C MET A 233 3.45 0.73 13.44
N GLU A 234 3.95 1.92 13.76
CA GLU A 234 5.39 2.24 13.79
C GLU A 234 5.83 2.80 15.16
N CYS A 235 4.94 2.80 16.15
CA CYS A 235 5.30 3.09 17.53
C CYS A 235 5.94 1.84 18.14
N ARG A 236 7.23 1.88 18.50
CA ARG A 236 7.87 0.73 19.14
C ARG A 236 7.33 0.39 20.55
N GLU A 237 6.63 1.34 21.15
CA GLU A 237 5.92 1.16 22.43
C GLU A 237 4.42 0.96 22.21
N TYR A 238 4.00 0.44 21.05
CA TYR A 238 2.59 0.32 20.68
C TYR A 238 1.76 -0.43 21.74
N LEU A 239 2.21 -1.59 22.21
CA LEU A 239 1.44 -2.37 23.21
C LEU A 239 1.27 -1.60 24.53
N ALA A 240 2.36 -1.00 25.04
CA ALA A 240 2.28 -0.15 26.23
C ALA A 240 1.37 1.07 26.01
N ALA A 241 1.49 1.73 24.85
CA ALA A 241 0.67 2.86 24.45
C ALA A 241 -0.82 2.51 24.35
N LYS A 242 -1.13 1.32 23.83
CA LYS A 242 -2.48 0.80 23.68
C LYS A 242 -3.10 0.51 25.05
N HIS A 243 -2.41 -0.27 25.88
CA HIS A 243 -2.92 -0.74 27.18
C HIS A 243 -3.04 0.40 28.20
N ALA A 244 -2.24 1.46 28.07
CA ALA A 244 -2.33 2.66 28.90
C ALA A 244 -3.41 3.67 28.43
N SER A 245 -4.22 3.36 27.41
CA SER A 245 -5.12 4.32 26.78
C SER A 245 -6.59 3.89 26.72
N ALA A 246 -7.48 4.87 26.87
CA ALA A 246 -8.89 4.77 26.53
C ALA A 246 -9.09 4.63 25.00
N PRO A 247 -10.26 4.18 24.52
CA PRO A 247 -10.60 4.24 23.10
C PRO A 247 -10.41 5.66 22.55
N LEU A 248 -10.04 5.80 21.27
CA LEU A 248 -9.79 7.12 20.67
C LEU A 248 -11.02 8.06 20.68
N GLU A 249 -12.23 7.51 20.64
CA GLU A 249 -13.49 8.26 20.56
C GLU A 249 -13.77 9.14 21.80
N SER A 250 -13.29 8.78 22.99
CA SER A 250 -13.76 9.41 24.23
C SER A 250 -13.25 10.84 24.44
N ASP A 251 -11.93 11.07 24.35
CA ASP A 251 -11.31 12.30 24.89
C ASP A 251 -10.43 13.08 23.91
N ARG A 252 -10.25 12.57 22.68
CA ARG A 252 -9.26 13.11 21.73
C ARG A 252 -9.83 13.71 20.46
N GLU A 253 -11.15 13.68 20.27
CA GLU A 253 -11.77 14.19 19.05
C GLU A 253 -11.41 15.67 18.79
N ALA A 254 -11.46 16.54 19.81
CA ALA A 254 -11.07 17.94 19.67
C ALA A 254 -9.60 18.12 19.26
N GLU A 255 -8.69 17.33 19.84
CA GLU A 255 -7.26 17.33 19.47
C GLU A 255 -7.07 16.91 18.00
N LEU A 256 -7.76 15.85 17.57
CA LEU A 256 -7.68 15.34 16.22
C LEU A 256 -8.24 16.32 15.19
N TRP A 257 -9.35 16.99 15.49
CA TRP A 257 -9.85 18.09 14.66
C TRP A 257 -8.86 19.24 14.57
N GLN A 258 -8.24 19.61 15.68
CA GLN A 258 -7.19 20.64 15.70
C GLN A 258 -6.02 20.27 14.78
N LEU A 259 -5.60 19.01 14.74
CA LEU A 259 -4.55 18.54 13.81
C LEU A 259 -5.01 18.67 12.35
N ILE A 260 -6.22 18.21 12.04
CA ILE A 260 -6.81 18.26 10.70
C ILE A 260 -6.91 19.70 10.20
N ASP A 261 -7.45 20.61 11.02
CA ASP A 261 -7.64 22.02 10.66
C ASP A 261 -6.31 22.78 10.55
N GLN A 262 -5.24 22.29 11.19
CA GLN A 262 -3.87 22.78 11.01
C GLN A 262 -3.20 22.25 9.73
N GLY A 263 -3.89 21.42 8.95
CA GLY A 263 -3.39 20.86 7.68
C GLY A 263 -2.66 19.54 7.85
N ALA A 264 -3.07 18.69 8.81
CA ALA A 264 -2.56 17.33 8.90
C ALA A 264 -2.80 16.58 7.58
N THR A 265 -1.87 15.71 7.21
CA THR A 265 -1.97 14.94 5.98
C THR A 265 -3.14 13.99 6.05
N LYS A 266 -3.99 14.04 5.02
CA LYS A 266 -5.13 13.15 4.83
C LYS A 266 -4.93 12.34 3.56
N HIS A 267 -5.49 11.13 3.54
CA HIS A 267 -5.53 10.29 2.36
C HIS A 267 -6.95 10.23 1.83
N SER A 268 -7.15 10.51 0.55
CA SER A 268 -8.46 10.34 -0.08
C SER A 268 -8.73 8.86 -0.35
N VAL A 269 -9.95 8.43 -0.07
CA VAL A 269 -10.46 7.09 -0.44
C VAL A 269 -11.40 7.26 -1.63
N PRO A 270 -11.23 6.46 -2.71
CA PRO A 270 -12.13 6.52 -3.85
C PRO A 270 -13.58 6.29 -3.43
N GLN A 271 -14.52 6.96 -4.09
CA GLN A 271 -15.95 6.73 -3.84
C GLN A 271 -16.42 5.40 -4.43
N VAL A 272 -15.79 4.96 -5.54
CA VAL A 272 -16.01 3.64 -6.12
C VAL A 272 -14.77 2.78 -5.88
N ILE A 273 -14.95 1.63 -5.25
CA ILE A 273 -13.84 0.74 -4.91
C ILE A 273 -13.75 -0.36 -5.98
N ASP A 274 -12.70 -0.32 -6.78
CA ASP A 274 -12.36 -1.42 -7.68
C ASP A 274 -11.87 -2.62 -6.85
N ILE A 275 -12.45 -3.80 -7.05
CA ILE A 275 -12.06 -5.02 -6.34
C ILE A 275 -10.80 -5.61 -6.97
N ASP A 276 -10.79 -5.82 -8.28
CA ASP A 276 -9.80 -6.62 -9.00
C ASP A 276 -9.56 -6.19 -10.47
N GLY A 277 -10.08 -5.04 -10.88
CA GLY A 277 -10.12 -4.60 -12.27
C GLY A 277 -11.34 -5.10 -13.03
N HIS A 278 -12.22 -5.92 -12.43
CA HIS A 278 -13.43 -6.45 -13.08
C HIS A 278 -14.70 -6.12 -12.31
N ALA A 279 -14.65 -6.24 -11.00
CA ALA A 279 -15.76 -5.88 -10.12
C ALA A 279 -15.49 -4.55 -9.42
N SER A 280 -16.53 -3.72 -9.27
CA SER A 280 -16.45 -2.47 -8.53
C SER A 280 -17.63 -2.36 -7.56
N LEU A 281 -17.38 -1.79 -6.38
CA LEU A 281 -18.35 -1.56 -5.32
C LEU A 281 -18.63 -0.07 -5.17
N ALA A 282 -19.90 0.28 -4.94
CA ALA A 282 -20.20 1.57 -4.35
C ALA A 282 -19.58 1.63 -2.95
N TYR A 283 -19.27 2.83 -2.47
CA TYR A 283 -18.68 3.04 -1.15
C TYR A 283 -19.52 2.40 -0.03
N ALA A 284 -20.85 2.48 -0.14
CA ALA A 284 -21.77 1.86 0.82
C ALA A 284 -21.63 0.33 0.86
N ASP A 285 -21.60 -0.33 -0.30
CA ASP A 285 -21.38 -1.79 -0.39
C ASP A 285 -19.99 -2.18 0.14
N TYR A 286 -18.99 -1.32 -0.08
CA TYR A 286 -17.66 -1.51 0.49
C TYR A 286 -17.66 -1.40 2.02
N LEU A 287 -18.45 -0.49 2.62
CA LEU A 287 -18.56 -0.40 4.08
C LEU A 287 -19.20 -1.64 4.69
N GLU A 288 -20.20 -2.24 4.03
CA GLU A 288 -20.77 -3.52 4.45
C GLU A 288 -19.70 -4.62 4.42
N LEU A 289 -18.97 -4.73 3.30
CA LEU A 289 -17.86 -5.68 3.18
C LEU A 289 -16.80 -5.44 4.25
N GLU A 290 -16.36 -4.20 4.46
CA GLU A 290 -15.36 -3.86 5.48
C GLU A 290 -15.84 -4.27 6.88
N GLY A 291 -17.12 -4.03 7.21
CA GLY A 291 -17.72 -4.49 8.46
C GLY A 291 -17.60 -6.02 8.63
N GLU A 292 -17.86 -6.78 7.57
CA GLU A 292 -17.64 -8.24 7.57
C GLU A 292 -16.16 -8.62 7.75
N LEU A 293 -15.23 -7.88 7.13
CA LEU A 293 -13.79 -8.13 7.28
C LEU A 293 -13.31 -7.83 8.70
N LEU A 294 -13.74 -6.70 9.27
CA LEU A 294 -13.41 -6.30 10.64
C LEU A 294 -13.99 -7.29 11.66
N ALA A 295 -15.24 -7.74 11.48
CA ALA A 295 -15.83 -8.78 12.31
C ALA A 295 -15.06 -10.11 12.22
N THR A 296 -14.59 -10.47 11.03
CA THR A 296 -13.76 -11.66 10.81
C THR A 296 -12.44 -11.61 11.59
N LEU A 297 -11.84 -10.43 11.75
CA LEU A 297 -10.62 -10.27 12.56
C LEU A 297 -10.83 -10.53 14.05
N GLN A 298 -12.05 -10.37 14.54
CA GLN A 298 -12.42 -10.58 15.94
C GLN A 298 -12.72 -12.04 16.28
N LEU A 299 -12.76 -12.93 15.28
CA LEU A 299 -12.99 -14.35 15.52
C LEU A 299 -11.88 -14.93 16.41
N PRO A 300 -12.20 -15.84 17.35
CA PRO A 300 -11.22 -16.48 18.22
C PRO A 300 -10.49 -17.64 17.51
N THR A 301 -10.13 -17.45 16.24
CA THR A 301 -9.41 -18.42 15.42
C THR A 301 -7.98 -17.93 15.14
N PRO A 302 -7.04 -18.84 14.82
CA PRO A 302 -5.69 -18.46 14.43
C PRO A 302 -5.68 -17.39 13.33
N LEU A 303 -4.72 -16.47 13.35
CA LEU A 303 -4.63 -15.38 12.36
C LEU A 303 -4.67 -15.91 10.92
N GLY A 304 -4.00 -17.03 10.64
CA GLY A 304 -4.02 -17.66 9.32
C GLY A 304 -5.43 -17.99 8.82
N GLU A 305 -6.28 -18.54 9.68
CA GLU A 305 -7.69 -18.85 9.36
C GLU A 305 -8.50 -17.58 9.14
N ARG A 306 -8.26 -16.53 9.95
CA ARG A 306 -8.90 -15.21 9.76
C ARG A 306 -8.53 -14.57 8.42
N LEU A 307 -7.27 -14.67 7.99
CA LEU A 307 -6.82 -14.17 6.70
C LEU A 307 -7.49 -14.89 5.53
N ILE A 308 -7.65 -16.21 5.62
CA ILE A 308 -8.40 -17.00 4.62
C ILE A 308 -9.87 -16.59 4.59
N ALA A 309 -10.51 -16.45 5.75
CA ALA A 309 -11.89 -15.99 5.81
C ALA A 309 -12.06 -14.59 5.20
N ILE A 310 -11.13 -13.65 5.45
CA ILE A 310 -11.13 -12.32 4.82
C ILE A 310 -11.08 -12.42 3.29
N ARG A 311 -10.17 -13.22 2.75
CA ARG A 311 -10.10 -13.48 1.29
C ARG A 311 -11.44 -14.01 0.78
N ASP A 312 -12.00 -15.01 1.44
CA ASP A 312 -13.23 -15.67 1.00
C ASP A 312 -14.44 -14.72 0.99
N ARG A 313 -14.49 -13.75 1.92
CA ARG A 313 -15.50 -12.69 1.96
C ARG A 313 -15.38 -11.72 0.78
N VAL A 314 -14.17 -11.32 0.45
CA VAL A 314 -13.90 -10.47 -0.71
C VAL A 314 -14.22 -11.20 -2.01
N GLU A 315 -13.88 -12.49 -2.11
CA GLU A 315 -14.25 -13.34 -3.23
C GLU A 315 -15.78 -13.54 -3.36
N ALA A 316 -16.50 -13.63 -2.24
CA ALA A 316 -17.96 -13.66 -2.26
C ALA A 316 -18.56 -12.33 -2.74
N ALA A 317 -18.02 -11.19 -2.30
CA ALA A 317 -18.42 -9.87 -2.80
C ALA A 317 -18.13 -9.72 -4.30
N ARG A 318 -16.95 -10.15 -4.73
CA ARG A 318 -16.55 -10.20 -6.15
C ARG A 318 -17.53 -11.01 -6.98
N ARG A 319 -17.86 -12.24 -6.57
CA ARG A 319 -18.82 -13.11 -7.28
C ARG A 319 -20.20 -12.45 -7.43
N ARG A 320 -20.73 -11.84 -6.35
CA ARG A 320 -22.02 -11.11 -6.41
C ARG A 320 -22.01 -9.98 -7.45
N VAL A 321 -20.91 -9.23 -7.53
CA VAL A 321 -20.77 -8.16 -8.52
C VAL A 321 -20.67 -8.73 -9.94
N VAL A 322 -19.84 -9.76 -10.14
CA VAL A 322 -19.65 -10.43 -11.44
C VAL A 322 -20.96 -11.03 -11.94
N GLU A 323 -21.71 -11.74 -11.10
CA GLU A 323 -23.03 -12.29 -11.45
C GLU A 323 -24.01 -11.22 -11.94
N ALA A 324 -23.92 -10.00 -11.41
CA ALA A 324 -24.76 -8.88 -11.81
C ALA A 324 -24.32 -8.16 -13.10
N ILE A 325 -23.03 -8.20 -13.46
CA ILE A 325 -22.49 -7.54 -14.68
C ILE A 325 -22.30 -8.51 -15.86
N GLY A 326 -22.27 -9.82 -15.59
CA GLY A 326 -21.93 -10.85 -16.56
C GLY A 326 -20.48 -11.35 -16.45
N GLU A 327 -20.17 -12.42 -17.18
CA GLU A 327 -18.84 -13.03 -17.16
C GLU A 327 -17.75 -12.07 -17.66
N ARG A 328 -16.52 -12.26 -17.15
CA ARG A 328 -15.35 -11.53 -17.61
C ARG A 328 -15.15 -11.79 -19.11
N PRO A 329 -15.01 -10.73 -19.93
CA PRO A 329 -14.72 -10.91 -21.35
C PRO A 329 -13.44 -11.73 -21.57
N ALA A 330 -13.51 -12.73 -22.45
CA ALA A 330 -12.39 -13.65 -22.70
C ALA A 330 -11.12 -12.93 -23.20
N TYR A 331 -11.25 -11.79 -23.89
CA TYR A 331 -10.10 -10.99 -24.35
C TYR A 331 -9.30 -10.34 -23.20
N LEU A 332 -9.84 -10.32 -21.98
CA LEU A 332 -9.13 -9.84 -20.79
C LEU A 332 -8.44 -10.95 -20.02
N GLU A 333 -8.65 -12.22 -20.40
CA GLU A 333 -8.05 -13.35 -19.71
C GLU A 333 -6.69 -13.66 -20.32
N ALA A 334 -5.62 -13.64 -19.51
CA ALA A 334 -4.27 -13.94 -19.96
C ALA A 334 -4.15 -15.28 -20.72
N ARG A 335 -4.93 -16.29 -20.31
CA ARG A 335 -4.96 -17.59 -20.98
C ARG A 335 -5.38 -17.53 -22.46
N SER A 336 -6.28 -16.60 -22.81
CA SER A 336 -6.76 -16.38 -24.18
C SER A 336 -5.69 -15.81 -25.10
N TRP A 337 -4.57 -15.35 -24.53
CA TRP A 337 -3.46 -14.74 -25.26
C TRP A 337 -2.21 -15.62 -25.31
N ARG A 338 -2.19 -16.81 -24.69
CA ARG A 338 -0.96 -17.63 -24.58
C ARG A 338 -0.32 -17.95 -25.93
N ASP A 339 -1.14 -18.24 -26.95
CA ASP A 339 -0.65 -18.54 -28.29
C ASP A 339 0.05 -17.33 -28.95
N LYS A 340 -0.32 -16.11 -28.54
CA LYS A 340 0.22 -14.84 -29.06
C LYS A 340 1.28 -14.22 -28.13
N ILE A 341 1.29 -14.58 -26.84
CA ILE A 341 2.21 -14.06 -25.82
C ILE A 341 2.72 -15.22 -24.94
N PRO A 342 3.73 -15.99 -25.40
CA PRO A 342 4.18 -17.22 -24.73
C PRO A 342 4.69 -17.01 -23.29
N ASN A 343 5.23 -15.82 -23.00
CA ASN A 343 5.78 -15.46 -21.69
C ASN A 343 4.79 -14.71 -20.79
N LEU A 344 3.51 -14.62 -21.19
CA LEU A 344 2.50 -14.03 -20.32
C LEU A 344 2.29 -14.97 -19.14
N LEU A 345 2.72 -14.53 -17.95
CA LEU A 345 2.55 -15.28 -16.71
C LEU A 345 1.10 -15.73 -16.57
N ASP A 346 0.93 -17.03 -16.60
CA ASP A 346 -0.30 -17.69 -16.29
C ASP A 346 -0.43 -17.70 -14.77
N TYR A 347 -1.50 -17.12 -14.24
CA TYR A 347 -1.82 -17.17 -12.81
C TYR A 347 -2.83 -18.28 -12.57
N SER A 348 -2.52 -19.47 -13.08
CA SER A 348 -3.35 -20.65 -12.89
C SER A 348 -2.96 -21.38 -11.61
N ASN A 349 -3.84 -22.28 -11.16
CA ASN A 349 -3.59 -23.05 -9.95
C ASN A 349 -2.50 -24.12 -10.08
N ASP A 350 -1.89 -24.27 -11.26
CA ASP A 350 -0.81 -25.24 -11.46
C ASP A 350 0.46 -24.90 -10.64
N PRO A 351 1.16 -25.92 -10.10
CA PRO A 351 2.37 -25.72 -9.29
C PRO A 351 3.48 -24.90 -9.96
N LYS A 352 3.62 -24.97 -11.29
CA LYS A 352 4.69 -24.25 -12.01
C LYS A 352 4.40 -22.75 -12.05
N SER A 353 3.16 -22.35 -12.25
CA SER A 353 2.72 -20.96 -12.18
C SER A 353 2.90 -20.35 -10.80
N VAL A 354 2.57 -21.10 -9.74
CA VAL A 354 2.84 -20.73 -8.35
C VAL A 354 4.34 -20.51 -8.11
N LEU A 355 5.17 -21.47 -8.51
CA LEU A 355 6.62 -21.36 -8.35
C LEU A 355 7.20 -20.19 -9.16
N ALA A 356 6.77 -20.00 -10.41
CA ALA A 356 7.23 -18.90 -11.26
C ALA A 356 6.85 -17.53 -10.69
N ALA A 357 5.62 -17.38 -10.19
CA ALA A 357 5.18 -16.16 -9.51
C ALA A 357 5.99 -15.89 -8.24
N ALA A 358 6.26 -16.94 -7.43
CA ALA A 358 7.07 -16.85 -6.22
C ALA A 358 8.52 -16.44 -6.54
N GLN A 359 9.16 -17.10 -7.50
CA GLN A 359 10.52 -16.79 -7.95
C GLN A 359 10.63 -15.37 -8.50
N ARG A 360 9.67 -14.93 -9.32
CA ARG A 360 9.63 -13.56 -9.84
C ARG A 360 9.49 -12.53 -8.72
N THR A 361 8.56 -12.76 -7.79
CA THR A 361 8.30 -11.86 -6.67
C THR A 361 9.52 -11.75 -5.76
N TYR A 362 10.09 -12.89 -5.37
CA TYR A 362 11.31 -12.93 -4.57
C TYR A 362 12.49 -12.26 -5.30
N GLY A 363 12.73 -12.61 -6.56
CA GLY A 363 13.83 -12.08 -7.36
C GLY A 363 13.79 -10.56 -7.49
N GLU A 364 12.63 -10.00 -7.85
CA GLU A 364 12.44 -8.55 -8.01
C GLU A 364 12.62 -7.79 -6.68
N LEU A 365 12.00 -8.27 -5.59
CA LEU A 365 12.12 -7.62 -4.28
C LEU A 365 13.54 -7.75 -3.72
N SER A 366 14.19 -8.90 -3.88
CA SER A 366 15.57 -9.14 -3.46
C SER A 366 16.56 -8.25 -4.23
N GLN A 367 16.43 -8.16 -5.56
CA GLN A 367 17.27 -7.28 -6.38
C GLN A 367 17.06 -5.81 -6.06
N THR A 368 15.82 -5.39 -5.82
CA THR A 368 15.50 -4.00 -5.44
C THR A 368 16.15 -3.65 -4.11
N THR A 369 15.93 -4.47 -3.09
CA THR A 369 16.53 -4.28 -1.77
C THR A 369 18.05 -4.38 -1.80
N GLN A 370 18.64 -5.20 -2.67
CA GLN A 370 20.09 -5.25 -2.84
C GLN A 370 20.67 -3.94 -3.39
N ARG A 371 19.95 -3.28 -4.31
CA ARG A 371 20.34 -1.95 -4.80
C ARG A 371 20.24 -0.91 -3.68
N ASP A 372 19.15 -0.92 -2.93
CA ASP A 372 18.97 -0.01 -1.78
C ASP A 372 20.09 -0.20 -0.75
N TYR A 373 20.44 -1.46 -0.45
CA TYR A 373 21.54 -1.80 0.45
C TYR A 373 22.86 -1.20 -0.02
N ALA A 374 23.22 -1.35 -1.30
CA ALA A 374 24.44 -0.78 -1.86
C ALA A 374 24.44 0.76 -1.72
N THR A 375 23.32 1.41 -2.03
CA THR A 375 23.17 2.86 -1.84
C THR A 375 23.34 3.27 -0.38
N TYR A 376 22.75 2.53 0.58
CA TYR A 376 22.91 2.83 2.00
C TYR A 376 24.34 2.61 2.50
N GLN A 377 25.07 1.62 1.97
CA GLN A 377 26.48 1.43 2.27
C GLN A 377 27.34 2.59 1.74
N GLU A 378 27.09 3.05 0.52
CA GLU A 378 27.83 4.18 -0.09
C GLU A 378 27.71 5.46 0.73
N ILE A 379 26.54 5.70 1.36
CA ILE A 379 26.31 6.87 2.21
C ILE A 379 26.57 6.62 3.71
N ASN A 380 27.17 5.47 4.07
CA ASN A 380 27.44 5.05 5.45
C ASN A 380 26.22 5.00 6.38
N ASP A 381 25.01 4.77 5.85
CA ASP A 381 23.80 4.56 6.67
C ASP A 381 23.66 3.09 7.09
N SER A 382 24.49 2.69 8.04
CA SER A 382 24.52 1.32 8.57
C SER A 382 23.17 0.85 9.13
N PHE A 383 22.34 1.77 9.64
CA PHE A 383 21.04 1.43 10.18
C PHE A 383 20.05 1.03 9.09
N SER A 384 19.94 1.82 8.02
CA SER A 384 19.09 1.49 6.88
C SER A 384 19.60 0.25 6.16
N ALA A 385 20.93 0.11 6.01
CA ALA A 385 21.56 -1.08 5.47
C ALA A 385 21.20 -2.36 6.27
N ASN A 386 21.29 -2.32 7.60
CA ASN A 386 20.90 -3.44 8.47
C ASN A 386 19.40 -3.77 8.37
N ARG A 387 18.55 -2.74 8.24
CA ARG A 387 17.11 -2.92 8.06
C ARG A 387 16.82 -3.70 6.77
N VAL A 388 17.49 -3.34 5.69
CA VAL A 388 17.36 -3.99 4.38
C VAL A 388 17.84 -5.45 4.44
N ILE A 389 18.99 -5.72 5.07
CA ILE A 389 19.47 -7.10 5.28
C ILE A 389 18.44 -7.94 6.04
N ASN A 390 17.92 -7.42 7.14
CA ASN A 390 16.94 -8.16 7.95
C ASN A 390 15.66 -8.45 7.19
N PHE A 391 15.24 -7.52 6.33
CA PHE A 391 14.12 -7.74 5.42
C PHE A 391 14.41 -8.78 4.35
N GLN A 392 15.58 -8.78 3.73
CA GLN A 392 15.97 -9.82 2.78
C GLN A 392 15.97 -11.20 3.42
N LYS A 393 16.43 -11.30 4.68
CA LYS A 393 16.38 -12.54 5.47
C LYS A 393 14.95 -12.96 5.79
N ALA A 394 14.09 -12.02 6.18
CA ALA A 394 12.66 -12.29 6.41
C ALA A 394 11.95 -12.71 5.11
N LEU A 395 12.24 -12.05 4.01
CA LEU A 395 11.73 -12.39 2.68
C LEU A 395 12.19 -13.79 2.27
N SER A 396 13.47 -14.11 2.45
CA SER A 396 14.01 -15.46 2.21
C SER A 396 13.34 -16.50 3.11
N GLY A 397 13.17 -16.20 4.40
CA GLY A 397 12.43 -17.04 5.32
C GLY A 397 11.01 -17.31 4.82
N LEU A 398 10.28 -16.28 4.37
CA LEU A 398 8.90 -16.41 3.90
C LEU A 398 8.76 -17.34 2.70
N PHE A 399 9.73 -17.30 1.78
CA PHE A 399 9.69 -18.11 0.56
C PHE A 399 10.37 -19.48 0.69
N PHE A 400 11.29 -19.67 1.65
CA PHE A 400 12.15 -20.86 1.69
C PHE A 400 12.27 -21.55 3.06
N ASP A 401 11.92 -20.91 4.19
CA ASP A 401 11.99 -21.51 5.53
C ASP A 401 10.58 -21.78 6.07
N PHE A 402 10.15 -23.04 6.04
CA PHE A 402 8.77 -23.45 6.33
C PHE A 402 8.43 -23.54 7.82
N ARG A 403 9.34 -23.17 8.72
CA ARG A 403 9.09 -23.18 10.18
C ARG A 403 8.11 -22.10 10.66
N PHE A 404 7.56 -21.32 9.74
CA PHE A 404 6.66 -20.19 10.02
C PHE A 404 5.42 -20.54 10.83
N ALA A 405 4.76 -21.66 10.52
CA ALA A 405 3.45 -21.96 11.10
C ALA A 405 3.51 -22.51 12.53
N ALA A 406 4.69 -22.93 13.00
CA ALA A 406 4.85 -23.68 14.23
C ALA A 406 5.61 -22.95 15.34
N TYR A 407 6.00 -21.68 15.13
CA TYR A 407 6.77 -20.96 16.14
C TYR A 407 5.88 -20.56 17.34
N PRO A 408 6.22 -20.95 18.58
CA PRO A 408 5.37 -20.67 19.73
C PRO A 408 5.23 -19.17 20.00
N ASN A 409 4.00 -18.67 20.01
CA ASN A 409 3.64 -17.35 20.50
C ASN A 409 3.07 -17.50 21.92
N ARG A 410 3.94 -17.37 22.93
CA ARG A 410 3.69 -17.87 24.29
C ARG A 410 2.55 -17.14 25.01
N ASP A 411 2.38 -15.85 24.74
CA ASP A 411 1.40 -14.97 25.41
C ASP A 411 0.36 -14.38 24.46
N GLY A 412 0.41 -14.70 23.16
CA GLY A 412 -0.50 -14.16 22.15
C GLY A 412 -0.17 -12.74 21.70
N SER A 413 0.84 -12.07 22.27
CA SER A 413 1.09 -10.64 22.04
C SER A 413 1.51 -10.32 20.60
N VAL A 414 2.22 -11.21 19.90
CA VAL A 414 2.50 -11.01 18.46
C VAL A 414 1.23 -11.12 17.62
N ASP A 415 0.31 -12.02 17.97
CA ASP A 415 -0.99 -12.14 17.30
C ASP A 415 -1.81 -10.87 17.51
N GLU A 416 -1.79 -10.31 18.72
CA GLU A 416 -2.39 -9.00 19.01
C GLU A 416 -1.80 -7.91 18.10
N VAL A 417 -0.46 -7.80 18.00
CA VAL A 417 0.20 -6.80 17.14
C VAL A 417 -0.19 -6.97 15.67
N LEU A 418 -0.21 -8.20 15.16
CA LEU A 418 -0.59 -8.47 13.77
C LEU A 418 -2.07 -8.19 13.50
N ARG A 419 -2.96 -8.62 14.42
CA ARG A 419 -4.39 -8.34 14.35
C ARG A 419 -4.65 -6.84 14.35
N ASP A 420 -4.04 -6.12 15.28
CA ASP A 420 -4.22 -4.67 15.39
C ASP A 420 -3.64 -3.94 14.17
N GLY A 421 -2.55 -4.44 13.60
CA GLY A 421 -2.01 -3.92 12.36
C GLY A 421 -2.96 -4.11 11.17
N LEU A 422 -3.58 -5.28 11.05
CA LEU A 422 -4.59 -5.51 10.01
C LEU A 422 -5.86 -4.70 10.24
N LEU A 423 -6.30 -4.55 11.49
CA LEU A 423 -7.43 -3.72 11.87
C LEU A 423 -7.20 -2.26 11.45
N ASN A 424 -6.06 -1.67 11.81
CA ASN A 424 -5.74 -0.30 11.43
C ASN A 424 -5.53 -0.13 9.92
N PHE A 425 -5.05 -1.17 9.23
CA PHE A 425 -4.93 -1.22 7.78
C PHE A 425 -6.30 -1.19 7.08
N LEU A 426 -7.24 -2.04 7.53
CA LEU A 426 -8.60 -2.10 6.97
C LEU A 426 -9.38 -0.83 7.32
N PHE A 427 -9.52 -0.51 8.60
CA PHE A 427 -10.31 0.63 9.07
C PHE A 427 -9.74 1.97 8.59
N GLY A 428 -8.41 2.08 8.52
CA GLY A 428 -7.70 3.21 7.91
C GLY A 428 -7.84 3.28 6.40
N LYS A 429 -8.66 2.43 5.79
CA LYS A 429 -8.97 2.37 4.36
C LYS A 429 -7.72 2.15 3.49
N GLU A 430 -6.64 1.61 4.05
CA GLU A 430 -5.40 1.42 3.29
C GLU A 430 -5.61 0.42 2.16
N ALA A 431 -6.35 -0.66 2.40
CA ALA A 431 -6.71 -1.64 1.37
C ALA A 431 -7.43 -0.99 0.17
N ALA A 432 -8.39 -0.09 0.43
CA ALA A 432 -9.23 0.56 -0.57
C ALA A 432 -8.56 1.76 -1.27
N ARG A 433 -7.42 2.25 -0.76
CA ARG A 433 -6.62 3.31 -1.39
C ARG A 433 -5.71 2.81 -2.50
N HIS A 434 -5.50 1.49 -2.58
CA HIS A 434 -4.79 0.90 -3.68
C HIS A 434 -5.64 0.91 -4.94
N GLU A 435 -4.99 0.65 -6.07
CA GLU A 435 -5.63 0.56 -7.38
C GLU A 435 -6.81 -0.42 -7.38
N THR A 436 -6.67 -1.56 -6.72
CA THR A 436 -7.78 -2.46 -6.45
C THR A 436 -7.73 -2.96 -5.00
N LEU A 437 -8.87 -3.35 -4.45
CA LEU A 437 -8.99 -3.89 -3.10
C LEU A 437 -8.16 -5.17 -2.93
N VAL A 438 -8.19 -6.07 -3.92
CA VAL A 438 -7.38 -7.30 -3.93
C VAL A 438 -5.89 -6.98 -3.87
N GLN A 439 -5.42 -6.00 -4.65
CA GLN A 439 -4.02 -5.58 -4.59
C GLN A 439 -3.65 -5.01 -3.22
N GLY A 440 -4.53 -4.19 -2.65
CA GLY A 440 -4.33 -3.65 -1.31
C GLY A 440 -4.26 -4.75 -0.25
N LEU A 441 -5.22 -5.67 -0.24
CA LEU A 441 -5.24 -6.80 0.68
C LEU A 441 -4.03 -7.71 0.51
N ALA A 442 -3.61 -8.01 -0.71
CA ALA A 442 -2.41 -8.80 -0.97
C ALA A 442 -1.15 -8.14 -0.39
N ARG A 443 -1.01 -6.81 -0.52
CA ARG A 443 0.08 -6.05 0.11
C ARG A 443 -0.02 -6.09 1.65
N GLY A 444 -1.23 -5.95 2.20
CA GLY A 444 -1.48 -6.08 3.64
C GLY A 444 -1.10 -7.47 4.16
N MET A 445 -1.50 -8.53 3.46
CA MET A 445 -1.20 -9.92 3.81
C MET A 445 0.30 -10.20 3.73
N LEU A 446 0.99 -9.78 2.65
CA LEU A 446 2.44 -9.88 2.55
C LEU A 446 3.13 -9.16 3.72
N ARG A 447 2.67 -7.96 4.09
CA ARG A 447 3.22 -7.19 5.22
C ARG A 447 3.14 -7.95 6.53
N LEU A 448 2.00 -8.58 6.82
CA LEU A 448 1.79 -9.36 8.04
C LEU A 448 2.66 -10.61 8.06
N LEU A 449 2.73 -11.32 6.93
CA LEU A 449 3.57 -12.52 6.77
C LEU A 449 5.06 -12.20 6.92
N LEU A 450 5.53 -11.11 6.33
CA LEU A 450 6.91 -10.64 6.51
C LEU A 450 7.18 -10.16 7.94
N THR A 451 6.19 -9.54 8.59
CA THR A 451 6.31 -9.15 9.99
C THR A 451 6.48 -10.37 10.88
N TRP A 452 5.65 -11.40 10.68
CA TRP A 452 5.78 -12.67 11.40
C TRP A 452 7.13 -13.34 11.14
N SER A 453 7.57 -13.40 9.87
CA SER A 453 8.89 -13.90 9.50
C SER A 453 10.01 -13.22 10.28
N HIS A 454 9.97 -11.89 10.27
CA HIS A 454 11.02 -11.10 10.86
C HIS A 454 10.99 -11.21 12.39
N ALA A 455 9.81 -11.33 13.01
CA ALA A 455 9.70 -11.61 14.44
C ALA A 455 10.38 -12.94 14.81
N ILE A 456 10.19 -13.99 14.01
CA ILE A 456 10.90 -15.29 14.18
C ILE A 456 12.41 -15.11 14.06
N LEU A 457 12.88 -14.33 13.10
CA LEU A 457 14.29 -14.04 12.91
C LEU A 457 14.88 -13.32 14.13
N LEU A 458 14.18 -12.31 14.67
CA LEU A 458 14.58 -11.56 15.86
C LEU A 458 14.65 -12.45 17.10
N ALA A 459 13.64 -13.30 17.32
CA ALA A 459 13.65 -14.28 18.41
C ALA A 459 14.82 -15.27 18.28
N THR A 460 15.07 -15.77 17.06
CA THR A 460 16.17 -16.70 16.77
C THR A 460 17.53 -16.07 17.01
N TYR A 461 17.75 -14.81 16.58
CA TYR A 461 18.99 -14.08 16.87
C TYR A 461 19.17 -13.77 18.34
N GLY A 462 18.08 -13.59 19.08
CA GLY A 462 18.11 -13.51 20.54
C GLY A 462 18.25 -14.87 21.24
N CYS A 463 18.46 -15.97 20.51
CA CYS A 463 18.50 -17.34 21.05
C CYS A 463 17.26 -17.71 21.88
N ARG A 464 16.10 -17.12 21.57
CA ARG A 464 14.81 -17.43 22.19
C ARG A 464 14.10 -18.51 21.39
N SER A 465 13.30 -19.32 22.08
CA SER A 465 12.46 -20.38 21.50
C SER A 465 10.98 -19.99 21.34
N HIS A 466 10.66 -18.74 21.65
CA HIS A 466 9.31 -18.18 21.61
C HIS A 466 9.38 -16.73 21.16
N LEU A 467 8.28 -16.25 20.60
CA LEU A 467 8.09 -14.83 20.30
C LEU A 467 7.55 -14.09 21.53
N ASP A 468 7.87 -12.81 21.61
CA ASP A 468 7.13 -11.85 22.45
C ASP A 468 6.62 -10.66 21.63
N GLY A 469 5.81 -9.81 22.26
CA GLY A 469 5.18 -8.69 21.59
C GLY A 469 6.18 -7.68 21.06
N ARG A 470 7.38 -7.60 21.66
CA ARG A 470 8.43 -6.70 21.19
C ARG A 470 8.97 -7.15 19.84
N ASP A 471 9.12 -8.45 19.63
CA ASP A 471 9.49 -9.01 18.32
C ASP A 471 8.48 -8.62 17.24
N GLY A 472 7.20 -8.77 17.54
CA GLY A 472 6.11 -8.40 16.65
C GLY A 472 6.15 -6.91 16.29
N ILE A 473 6.31 -6.03 17.28
CA ILE A 473 6.37 -4.58 17.04
C ILE A 473 7.62 -4.19 16.25
N ASP A 474 8.80 -4.67 16.64
CA ASP A 474 10.06 -4.29 16.00
C ASP A 474 10.12 -4.79 14.54
N ALA A 475 9.56 -5.98 14.29
CA ALA A 475 9.33 -6.49 12.95
C ALA A 475 8.35 -5.60 12.17
N MET A 476 7.19 -5.26 12.73
CA MET A 476 6.14 -4.47 12.06
C MET A 476 6.66 -3.09 11.66
N VAL A 477 7.37 -2.42 12.58
CA VAL A 477 8.02 -1.12 12.34
C VAL A 477 9.01 -1.22 11.19
N THR A 478 9.80 -2.30 11.15
CA THR A 478 10.80 -2.52 10.11
C THR A 478 10.15 -2.74 8.75
N VAL A 479 9.16 -3.63 8.67
CA VAL A 479 8.47 -3.95 7.41
C VAL A 479 7.71 -2.72 6.88
N ASN A 480 6.98 -2.00 7.74
CA ASN A 480 6.27 -0.77 7.34
C ASN A 480 7.19 0.27 6.71
N LYS A 481 8.39 0.46 7.27
CA LYS A 481 9.36 1.41 6.73
C LYS A 481 9.87 1.01 5.36
N ILE A 482 10.14 -0.27 5.15
CA ILE A 482 10.60 -0.78 3.85
C ILE A 482 9.47 -0.69 2.82
N PHE A 483 8.24 -0.93 3.22
CA PHE A 483 7.08 -0.81 2.33
C PHE A 483 6.81 0.64 1.86
N ARG A 484 7.38 1.62 2.55
CA ARG A 484 7.31 3.05 2.18
C ARG A 484 8.48 3.50 1.32
N ASP A 485 9.56 2.71 1.29
CA ASP A 485 10.69 2.95 0.41
C ASP A 485 10.18 3.06 -1.05
N LYS A 486 10.66 4.09 -1.75
CA LYS A 486 10.20 4.39 -3.11
C LYS A 486 10.49 3.22 -4.05
N ASN A 487 11.68 2.64 -3.99
CA ASN A 487 12.10 1.59 -4.91
C ASN A 487 11.29 0.32 -4.66
N VAL A 488 11.03 -0.01 -3.39
CA VAL A 488 10.16 -1.14 -3.03
C VAL A 488 8.71 -0.91 -3.48
N ARG A 489 8.16 0.30 -3.34
CA ARG A 489 6.81 0.62 -3.83
C ARG A 489 6.71 0.45 -5.34
N GLU A 490 7.69 0.96 -6.10
CA GLU A 490 7.73 0.78 -7.55
C GLU A 490 7.84 -0.71 -7.94
N SER A 491 8.57 -1.51 -7.17
CA SER A 491 8.61 -2.96 -7.36
C SER A 491 7.26 -3.62 -7.08
N PHE A 492 6.52 -3.18 -6.06
CA PHE A 492 5.15 -3.66 -5.84
C PHE A 492 4.19 -3.29 -6.97
N ASP A 493 4.39 -2.14 -7.62
CA ASP A 493 3.60 -1.74 -8.79
C ASP A 493 3.93 -2.65 -9.99
N ARG A 494 5.20 -3.04 -10.18
CA ARG A 494 5.59 -4.04 -11.20
C ARG A 494 5.10 -5.47 -10.89
N LEU A 495 4.99 -5.81 -9.61
CA LEU A 495 4.62 -7.14 -9.12
C LEU A 495 3.13 -7.29 -8.79
N HIS A 496 2.30 -6.27 -8.96
CA HIS A 496 0.92 -6.25 -8.43
C HIS A 496 0.12 -7.52 -8.72
N ARG A 497 0.21 -8.09 -9.94
CA ARG A 497 -0.46 -9.36 -10.28
C ARG A 497 0.12 -10.57 -9.57
N SER A 498 1.45 -10.66 -9.48
CA SER A 498 2.11 -11.76 -8.77
C SER A 498 1.84 -11.70 -7.27
N LEU A 499 1.76 -10.49 -6.70
CA LEU A 499 1.37 -10.28 -5.31
C LEU A 499 -0.07 -10.68 -5.06
N ALA A 500 -1.02 -10.21 -5.88
CA ALA A 500 -2.43 -10.61 -5.80
C ALA A 500 -2.57 -12.14 -5.86
N PHE A 501 -1.93 -12.77 -6.84
CA PHE A 501 -1.99 -14.21 -6.99
C PHE A 501 -1.41 -14.97 -5.79
N LEU A 502 -0.22 -14.61 -5.31
CA LEU A 502 0.42 -15.34 -4.21
C LEU A 502 -0.25 -15.06 -2.86
N PHE A 503 -0.51 -13.79 -2.56
CA PHE A 503 -0.88 -13.37 -1.21
C PHE A 503 -2.37 -13.12 -1.03
N PHE A 504 -3.17 -13.15 -2.10
CA PHE A 504 -4.62 -13.17 -2.00
C PHE A 504 -5.15 -14.51 -2.52
N ASP A 505 -4.98 -14.85 -3.81
CA ASP A 505 -5.58 -16.07 -4.37
C ASP A 505 -5.02 -17.36 -3.74
N ARG A 506 -3.71 -17.41 -3.51
CA ARG A 506 -2.97 -18.58 -3.00
C ARG A 506 -2.48 -18.42 -1.57
N LEU A 507 -3.18 -17.61 -0.78
CA LEU A 507 -2.81 -17.31 0.60
C LEU A 507 -2.68 -18.57 1.48
N GLU A 508 -3.47 -19.63 1.20
CA GLU A 508 -3.44 -20.90 1.93
C GLU A 508 -2.09 -21.62 1.90
N LEU A 509 -1.23 -21.23 0.95
CA LEU A 509 0.11 -21.74 0.86
C LEU A 509 1.06 -21.16 1.91
N PHE A 510 0.75 -19.97 2.45
CA PHE A 510 1.58 -19.27 3.44
C PHE A 510 1.04 -19.41 4.87
N VAL A 511 -0.27 -19.62 5.05
CA VAL A 511 -0.90 -19.61 6.38
C VAL A 511 -1.37 -20.99 6.87
N GLY A 512 -1.45 -21.98 5.99
CA GLY A 512 -2.19 -23.23 6.25
C GLY A 512 -1.41 -24.37 6.92
N GLY A 513 -0.22 -24.12 7.50
CA GLY A 513 0.57 -25.07 8.30
C GLY A 513 1.07 -26.37 7.63
N ALA A 514 0.49 -26.78 6.51
CA ALA A 514 0.96 -27.91 5.74
C ALA A 514 2.21 -27.52 4.94
N ASP A 515 3.21 -28.37 5.02
CA ASP A 515 4.48 -28.25 4.31
C ASP A 515 4.23 -27.93 2.83
N TRP A 516 4.70 -26.75 2.40
CA TRP A 516 4.65 -26.30 1.01
C TRP A 516 5.26 -27.36 0.08
N GLN A 517 6.30 -28.09 0.52
CA GLN A 517 6.88 -29.19 -0.26
C GLN A 517 5.95 -30.40 -0.40
N THR A 518 4.95 -30.54 0.47
CA THR A 518 3.91 -31.56 0.35
C THR A 518 2.73 -31.07 -0.49
N LYS A 519 2.37 -29.78 -0.39
CA LYS A 519 1.28 -29.15 -1.19
C LYS A 519 1.66 -28.85 -2.64
N VAL A 520 2.89 -28.42 -2.87
CA VAL A 520 3.49 -28.17 -4.20
C VAL A 520 4.28 -29.40 -4.67
N GLY A 521 4.70 -30.26 -3.73
CA GLY A 521 4.79 -31.71 -3.91
C GLY A 521 5.79 -32.20 -4.95
N ARG A 522 7.08 -32.40 -4.60
CA ARG A 522 8.02 -33.22 -5.41
C ARG A 522 7.92 -32.94 -6.93
N ALA A 523 7.87 -31.67 -7.32
CA ALA A 523 7.79 -31.23 -8.71
C ALA A 523 9.17 -30.82 -9.24
#